data_AF-A0A662IXK1-F1
#
_entry.id   AF-A0A662IXK1-F1
#
_cell.length_a   1.000
_cell.length_b   1.000
_cell.length_c   1.000
_cell.angle_alpha   90.00
_cell.angle_beta   90.00
_cell.angle_gamma   90.00
#
_symmetry.space_group_name_H-M   'P 1'
#
loop_
_entity.id
_entity.type
_entity.pdbx_description
1 polymer ?
#
loop_
_entity_poly.entity_id
_entity_poly.type
_entity_poly.pdbx_seq_one_letter_code
_entity_poly.pdbx_strand_id
1 'polypeptide(L)'
;MTAARIIGLAAVKEGRRAIAFPSFTVERRGAPVMAFVRIGEGEVTDRSFIYSPDYVLIFDPKLITHPSVKVGVKEDTCFLVNAKSKEEAAPLGAKRLALV
;
A
#
# COMPACT_ATOMS: atom_id res chain seq x y z
N MET A 1 -8.11 -4.98 2.65
CA MET A 1 -9.17 -4.47 1.74
C MET A 1 -9.76 -3.16 2.25
N THR A 2 -10.34 -3.11 3.46
CA THR A 2 -11.07 -1.94 3.98
C THR A 2 -10.35 -0.60 3.79
N ALA A 3 -9.07 -0.51 4.16
CA ALA A 3 -8.29 0.72 3.99
C ALA A 3 -8.21 1.20 2.53
N ALA A 4 -7.87 0.30 1.59
CA ALA A 4 -7.81 0.63 0.17
C ALA A 4 -9.16 1.14 -0.36
N ARG A 5 -10.27 0.54 0.09
CA ARG A 5 -11.62 1.00 -0.28
C ARG A 5 -11.97 2.36 0.33
N ILE A 6 -11.62 2.61 1.59
CA ILE A 6 -11.83 3.92 2.23
C ILE A 6 -11.06 5.01 1.48
N ILE A 7 -9.78 4.76 1.17
CA ILE A 7 -8.94 5.70 0.40
C ILE A 7 -9.54 5.94 -0.99
N GLY A 8 -9.94 4.88 -1.70
CA GLY A 8 -10.58 5.03 -3.00
C GLY A 8 -11.88 5.82 -2.95
N LEU A 9 -12.73 5.59 -1.94
CA LEU A 9 -13.97 6.34 -1.73
C LEU A 9 -13.70 7.81 -1.40
N ALA A 10 -12.68 8.11 -0.60
CA ALA A 10 -12.27 9.47 -0.30
C ALA A 10 -11.83 10.21 -1.58
N ALA A 11 -10.98 9.56 -2.40
CA ALA A 11 -10.53 10.13 -3.67
C ALA A 11 -11.71 10.40 -4.64
N VAL A 12 -12.70 9.50 -4.68
CA VAL A 12 -13.92 9.70 -5.48
C VAL A 12 -14.74 10.89 -4.98
N LYS A 13 -14.83 11.09 -3.66
CA LYS A 13 -15.49 12.27 -3.08
C LYS A 13 -14.78 13.58 -3.42
N GLU A 14 -13.48 13.54 -3.71
CA GLU A 14 -12.68 14.67 -4.19
C GLU A 14 -12.74 14.85 -5.72
N GLY A 15 -13.61 14.12 -6.41
CA GLY A 15 -13.78 14.23 -7.86
C GLY A 15 -12.77 13.44 -8.70
N ARG A 16 -11.93 12.61 -8.07
CA ARG A 16 -11.03 11.68 -8.80
C ARG A 16 -11.75 10.38 -9.15
N ARG A 17 -11.12 9.56 -9.99
CA ARG A 17 -11.56 8.19 -10.26
C ARG A 17 -10.62 7.21 -9.56
N ALA A 18 -11.18 6.20 -8.92
CA ALA A 18 -10.39 5.23 -8.19
C ALA A 18 -10.95 3.81 -8.31
N ILE A 19 -10.06 2.83 -8.27
CA ILE A 19 -10.40 1.43 -8.14
C ILE A 19 -9.60 0.81 -7.00
N ALA A 20 -10.29 0.12 -6.09
CA ALA A 20 -9.69 -0.62 -5.01
C ALA A 20 -10.03 -2.11 -5.15
N PHE A 21 -9.02 -2.96 -5.08
CA PHE A 21 -9.17 -4.39 -5.27
C PHE A 21 -8.18 -5.16 -4.39
N PRO A 22 -8.57 -6.35 -3.90
CA PRO A 22 -7.67 -7.19 -3.13
C PRO A 22 -6.68 -7.91 -4.04
N SER A 23 -5.56 -8.34 -3.47
CA SER A 23 -4.72 -9.39 -4.03
C SER A 23 -4.72 -10.56 -3.06
N PHE A 24 -5.36 -11.65 -3.48
CA PHE A 24 -5.35 -12.90 -2.75
C PHE A 24 -4.50 -13.91 -3.50
N THR A 25 -3.51 -14.45 -2.80
CA THR A 25 -2.88 -15.72 -3.19
C THR A 25 -3.68 -16.86 -2.57
N VAL A 26 -3.35 -18.11 -2.91
CA VAL A 26 -3.97 -19.34 -2.37
C VAL A 26 -3.74 -19.55 -0.86
N GLU A 27 -3.28 -18.54 -0.14
CA GLU A 27 -2.90 -18.65 1.26
C GLU A 27 -4.09 -18.70 2.23
N ARG A 28 -3.84 -19.37 3.35
CA ARG A 28 -4.83 -19.67 4.40
C ARG A 28 -4.98 -18.47 5.36
N ARG A 29 -5.96 -18.54 6.28
CA ARG A 29 -6.16 -17.54 7.35
C ARG A 29 -4.83 -17.25 8.09
N GLY A 30 -4.58 -15.97 8.34
CA GLY A 30 -3.38 -15.51 9.05
C GLY A 30 -2.20 -15.12 8.17
N ALA A 31 -2.26 -15.43 6.86
CA ALA A 31 -1.27 -14.99 5.90
C ALA A 31 -1.30 -13.46 5.69
N PRO A 32 -0.17 -12.83 5.33
CA PRO A 32 -0.14 -11.45 4.90
C PRO A 32 -1.12 -11.19 3.75
N VAL A 33 -1.99 -10.20 3.91
CA VAL A 33 -2.97 -9.83 2.89
C VAL A 33 -2.56 -8.52 2.24
N MET A 34 -2.58 -8.49 0.91
CA MET A 34 -2.33 -7.29 0.13
C MET A 34 -3.62 -6.78 -0.52
N ALA A 35 -3.74 -5.47 -0.63
CA ALA A 35 -4.80 -4.84 -1.41
C ALA A 35 -4.25 -3.58 -2.05
N PHE A 36 -4.81 -3.23 -3.20
CA PHE A 36 -4.38 -2.11 -4.00
C PHE A 36 -5.49 -1.08 -4.12
N VAL A 37 -5.08 0.17 -4.29
CA VAL A 37 -5.93 1.25 -4.76
C VAL A 37 -5.17 2.01 -5.82
N ARG A 38 -5.80 2.22 -6.98
CA ARG A 38 -5.29 3.11 -8.03
C ARG A 38 -6.23 4.30 -8.14
N ILE A 39 -5.66 5.50 -8.16
CA ILE A 39 -6.37 6.76 -8.24
C ILE A 39 -5.84 7.51 -9.46
N GLY A 40 -6.73 8.03 -10.29
CA GLY A 40 -6.38 8.79 -11.49
C GLY A 40 -7.32 9.98 -11.67
N GLU A 41 -6.89 10.91 -12.52
CA GLU A 41 -7.72 12.03 -12.97
C GLU A 41 -8.68 11.59 -14.09
N GLY A 42 -8.24 10.65 -14.93
CA GLY A 42 -9.03 10.00 -15.99
C GLY A 42 -9.62 8.66 -15.56
N GLU A 43 -10.19 7.92 -16.52
CA GLU A 43 -10.71 6.57 -16.23
C GLU A 43 -9.61 5.64 -15.69
N VAL A 44 -9.97 4.85 -14.67
CA VAL A 44 -9.07 3.86 -14.07
C VAL A 44 -9.67 2.47 -14.30
N THR A 45 -9.17 1.78 -15.32
CA THR A 45 -9.67 0.46 -15.76
C THR A 45 -8.72 -0.69 -15.41
N ASP A 46 -7.43 -0.39 -15.17
CA ASP A 46 -6.41 -1.38 -14.89
C ASP A 46 -6.50 -1.92 -13.46
N ARG A 47 -6.66 -3.25 -13.37
CA ARG A 47 -6.74 -4.04 -12.12
C ARG A 47 -5.55 -4.98 -11.94
N SER A 48 -4.49 -4.80 -12.73
CA SER A 48 -3.24 -5.52 -12.54
C SER A 48 -2.55 -5.11 -11.24
N PHE A 49 -1.56 -5.90 -10.81
CA PHE A 49 -0.72 -5.56 -9.67
C PHE A 49 -0.11 -4.15 -9.81
N ILE A 50 0.07 -3.46 -8.69
CA ILE A 50 0.83 -2.21 -8.67
C ILE A 50 2.33 -2.57 -8.65
N TYR A 51 2.99 -2.49 -9.80
CA TYR A 51 4.43 -2.79 -9.96
C TYR A 51 5.35 -1.59 -9.66
N SER A 52 4.80 -0.40 -9.44
CA SER A 52 5.54 0.81 -9.11
C SER A 52 4.67 1.71 -8.23
N PRO A 53 4.61 1.46 -6.91
CA PRO A 53 3.75 2.21 -6.01
C PRO A 53 4.32 3.60 -5.69
N ASP A 54 3.46 4.62 -5.74
CA ASP A 54 3.75 5.94 -5.16
C ASP A 54 3.67 5.91 -3.63
N TYR A 55 2.79 5.05 -3.09
CA TYR A 55 2.55 4.89 -1.65
C TYR A 55 2.48 3.42 -1.26
N VAL A 56 3.12 3.06 -0.15
CA VAL A 56 3.05 1.75 0.49
C VAL A 56 2.58 1.92 1.93
N LEU A 57 1.45 1.29 2.27
CA LEU A 57 0.87 1.32 3.60
C LEU A 57 1.08 -0.04 4.28
N ILE A 58 1.70 -0.04 5.45
CA ILE A 58 1.99 -1.23 6.23
C ILE A 58 1.27 -1.14 7.57
N PHE A 59 0.24 -1.97 7.75
CA PHE A 59 -0.60 -1.94 8.95
C PHE A 59 -0.11 -2.82 10.10
N ASP A 60 0.77 -3.79 9.82
CA ASP A 60 1.40 -4.64 10.83
C ASP A 60 2.93 -4.52 10.68
N PRO A 61 3.66 -4.06 11.72
CA PRO A 61 5.11 -3.89 11.65
C PRO A 61 5.84 -5.21 11.36
N LYS A 62 5.26 -6.38 11.65
CA LYS A 62 5.86 -7.68 11.31
C LYS A 62 6.04 -7.89 9.80
N LEU A 63 5.35 -7.11 8.97
CA LEU A 63 5.45 -7.18 7.51
C LEU A 63 6.60 -6.34 6.95
N ILE A 64 7.25 -5.49 7.75
CA ILE A 64 8.33 -4.58 7.30
C ILE A 64 9.45 -5.32 6.57
N THR A 65 9.79 -6.53 7.02
CA THR A 65 10.85 -7.36 6.44
C THR A 65 10.33 -8.33 5.37
N HIS A 66 9.03 -8.31 5.08
CA HIS A 66 8.43 -9.23 4.11
C HIS A 66 8.88 -8.87 2.67
N PRO A 67 9.31 -9.84 1.84
CA PRO A 67 9.87 -9.58 0.52
C PRO A 67 8.95 -8.76 -0.41
N SER A 68 7.63 -8.96 -0.30
CA SER A 68 6.66 -8.28 -1.15
C SER A 68 6.56 -6.77 -0.92
N VAL A 69 7.02 -6.26 0.23
CA VAL A 69 6.94 -4.83 0.57
C VAL A 69 7.88 -3.98 -0.28
N LYS A 70 9.01 -4.53 -0.71
CA LYS A 70 10.03 -3.81 -1.49
C LYS A 70 9.86 -3.92 -3.00
N VAL A 71 8.87 -4.68 -3.47
CA VAL A 71 8.65 -4.90 -4.91
C VAL A 71 8.20 -3.60 -5.56
N GLY A 72 8.94 -3.16 -6.58
CA GLY A 72 8.59 -1.97 -7.36
C GLY A 72 8.83 -0.63 -6.68
N VAL A 73 9.33 -0.64 -5.43
CA VAL A 73 9.61 0.56 -4.64
C VAL A 73 10.72 1.37 -5.30
N LYS A 74 10.48 2.67 -5.41
CA LYS A 74 11.43 3.65 -5.92
C LYS A 74 11.87 4.58 -4.80
N GLU A 75 12.85 5.44 -5.06
CA GLU A 75 13.36 6.38 -4.04
C GLU A 75 12.30 7.39 -3.55
N ASP A 76 11.32 7.70 -4.40
CA ASP A 76 10.24 8.65 -4.17
C ASP A 76 8.98 8.03 -3.56
N THR A 77 8.90 6.69 -3.51
CA THR A 77 7.81 5.96 -2.86
C THR A 77 7.71 6.34 -1.38
N CYS A 78 6.50 6.72 -0.97
CA CYS A 78 6.18 7.08 0.40
C CYS A 78 5.71 5.87 1.20
N PHE A 79 6.26 5.71 2.40
CA PHE A 79 5.84 4.67 3.33
C PHE A 79 5.04 5.27 4.48
N LEU A 80 3.86 4.68 4.74
CA LEU A 80 3.08 4.92 5.94
C LEU A 80 3.01 3.61 6.73
N VAL A 81 3.61 3.59 7.92
CA VAL A 81 3.87 2.35 8.64
C VAL A 81 3.32 2.47 10.05
N ASN A 82 2.52 1.47 10.45
CA ASN A 82 2.18 1.27 11.85
C ASN A 82 3.39 0.67 12.56
N ALA A 83 4.16 1.51 13.25
CA ALA A 83 5.37 1.10 13.97
C ALA A 83 5.61 2.03 15.17
N LYS A 84 6.17 1.47 16.24
CA LYS A 84 6.39 2.18 17.50
C LYS A 84 7.53 3.17 17.44
N SER A 85 8.48 2.97 16.52
CA SER A 85 9.64 3.83 16.39
C SER A 85 10.26 3.77 14.99
N LYS A 86 11.15 4.71 14.69
CA LYS A 86 11.87 4.75 13.40
C LYS A 86 12.84 3.57 13.26
N GLU A 87 13.37 3.08 14.37
CA GLU A 87 14.28 1.93 14.41
C GLU A 87 13.56 0.65 13.96
N GLU A 88 12.28 0.47 14.34
CA GLU A 88 11.46 -0.66 13.89
C GLU A 88 11.20 -0.61 12.38
N ALA A 89 11.03 0.59 11.81
CA ALA A 89 10.83 0.81 10.38
C ALA A 89 12.13 0.93 9.55
N ALA A 90 13.30 1.01 10.20
CA ALA A 90 14.59 1.17 9.55
C ALA A 90 14.89 0.14 8.43
N PRO A 91 14.47 -1.14 8.53
CA PRO A 91 14.72 -2.12 7.47
C PRO A 91 14.08 -1.78 6.12
N LEU A 92 13.10 -0.86 6.06
CA LEU A 92 12.51 -0.41 4.79
C LEU A 92 13.51 0.38 3.95
N GLY A 93 14.47 1.08 4.57
CA GLY A 93 15.38 1.98 3.85
C GLY A 93 14.64 3.14 3.14
N ALA A 94 13.43 3.48 3.60
CA ALA A 94 12.58 4.47 2.97
C ALA A 94 13.10 5.90 3.22
N LYS A 95 13.30 6.68 2.15
CA LYS A 95 13.63 8.12 2.27
C LYS A 95 12.43 8.92 2.79
N ARG A 96 11.21 8.54 2.38
CA ARG A 96 9.96 9.18 2.79
C ARG A 96 9.15 8.23 3.66
N LEU A 97 9.16 8.46 4.97
CA LEU A 97 8.54 7.61 5.98
C LEU A 97 7.66 8.44 6.92
N ALA A 98 6.42 8.01 7.09
CA ALA A 98 5.51 8.45 8.13
C ALA A 98 5.15 7.27 9.02
N LEU A 99 5.16 7.50 10.34
CA LEU A 99 4.76 6.51 11.34
C LEU A 99 3.37 6.87 11.87
N VAL A 100 2.60 5.83 12.18
CA VAL A 100 1.27 5.90 12.83
C VAL A 100 1.30 4.94 14.01
#